data_AF-A0A078GGZ8-F1
#
_entry.id   AF-A0A078GGZ8-F1
#
_cell.length_a   1.000
_cell.length_b   1.000
_cell.length_c   1.000
_cell.angle_alpha   90.00
_cell.angle_beta   90.00
_cell.angle_gamma   90.00
#
_symmetry.space_group_name_H-M   'P 1'
#
loop_
_entity.id
_entity.type
_entity.pdbx_description
1 polymer ?
#
loop_
_entity_poly.entity_id
_entity_poly.type
_entity_poly.pdbx_seq_one_letter_code
_entity_poly.pdbx_strand_id
1 'polypeptide(L)'
;MIGAYAKEGLIEKAKELKEKAPRRGGKPNAKTWEIFMDYYVKSGATAQALECISKAVSIGKGDGGKWLPSQEAISTLMSQFEVKKDVNGAENLLEIFKKGTDDSIGAEIFESLVRTYAAAGKSHPAMRQRLKMEKVEVNEATQKLLDALCRQE
;
A
#
# COMPACT_ATOMS: atom_id res chain seq x y z
N MET A 1 4.79 22.84 9.85
CA MET A 1 3.38 23.25 10.06
C MET A 1 2.40 22.13 9.70
N ILE A 2 2.41 21.57 8.48
CA ILE A 2 1.54 20.41 8.11
C ILE A 2 1.70 19.24 9.11
N GLY A 3 2.94 18.84 9.41
CA GLY A 3 3.20 17.76 10.38
C GLY A 3 2.78 18.07 11.82
N ALA A 4 2.71 19.34 12.22
CA ALA A 4 2.21 19.71 13.54
C ALA A 4 0.69 19.52 13.61
N TYR A 5 -0.04 20.04 12.61
CA TYR A 5 -1.48 19.84 12.52
C TYR A 5 -1.88 18.36 12.45
N ALA A 6 -1.16 17.54 11.68
CA ALA A 6 -1.43 16.11 11.62
C ALA A 6 -1.22 15.42 12.98
N LYS A 7 -0.17 15.78 13.73
CA LYS A 7 0.08 15.26 15.08
C LYS A 7 -0.99 15.68 16.10
N GLU A 8 -1.54 16.87 15.94
CA GLU A 8 -2.65 17.39 16.77
C GLU A 8 -4.03 16.87 16.34
N GLY A 9 -4.11 15.96 15.35
CA GLY A 9 -5.37 15.44 14.82
C GLY A 9 -6.14 16.44 13.95
N LEU A 10 -5.57 17.61 13.67
CA LEU A 10 -6.15 18.68 12.86
C LEU A 10 -5.90 18.44 11.37
N ILE A 11 -6.29 17.25 10.88
CA ILE A 11 -5.97 16.83 9.51
C ILE A 11 -6.59 17.74 8.45
N GLU A 12 -7.78 18.31 8.69
CA GLU A 12 -8.43 19.21 7.74
C GLU A 12 -7.63 20.50 7.57
N LYS A 13 -7.08 21.06 8.65
CA LYS A 13 -6.17 22.22 8.56
C LYS A 13 -4.88 21.85 7.82
N ALA A 14 -4.37 20.64 8.03
CA ALA A 14 -3.22 20.14 7.30
C ALA A 14 -3.51 20.03 5.80
N LYS A 15 -4.68 19.48 5.40
CA LYS A 15 -5.14 19.37 4.01
C LYS A 15 -5.28 20.74 3.36
N GLU A 16 -5.97 21.67 4.02
CA GLU A 16 -6.11 23.04 3.52
C GLU A 16 -4.76 23.70 3.24
N LEU A 17 -3.80 23.52 4.15
CA LEU A 17 -2.46 24.09 3.99
C LEU A 17 -1.72 23.44 2.81
N LYS A 18 -1.85 22.12 2.64
CA LYS A 18 -1.31 21.37 1.49
C LYS A 18 -1.91 21.88 0.16
N GLU A 19 -3.22 22.08 0.09
CA GLU A 19 -3.92 22.57 -1.12
C GLU A 19 -3.63 24.06 -1.44
N LYS A 20 -3.38 24.88 -0.40
CA LYS A 20 -3.02 26.30 -0.58
C LYS A 20 -1.54 26.50 -0.92
N ALA A 21 -0.66 25.52 -0.64
CA ALA A 21 0.79 25.65 -0.83
C ALA A 21 1.22 25.96 -2.28
N PRO A 22 0.66 25.31 -3.33
CA PRO A 22 1.02 25.61 -4.72
C PRO A 22 0.79 27.07 -5.13
N ARG A 23 -0.24 27.72 -4.57
CA ARG A 23 -0.53 29.15 -4.84
C ARG A 23 0.57 30.09 -4.34
N ARG A 24 1.44 29.60 -3.45
CA ARG A 24 2.57 30.33 -2.87
C ARG A 24 3.91 29.78 -3.37
N GLY A 25 3.91 29.01 -4.46
CA GLY A 25 5.11 28.38 -5.04
C GLY A 25 5.61 27.14 -4.27
N GLY A 26 4.94 26.71 -3.20
CA GLY A 26 5.31 25.51 -2.44
C GLY A 26 4.74 24.25 -3.08
N LYS A 27 5.55 23.19 -3.17
CA LYS A 27 5.09 21.86 -3.62
C LYS A 27 5.21 20.85 -2.47
N PRO A 28 4.17 20.02 -2.22
CA PRO A 28 4.29 18.90 -1.29
C PRO A 28 5.44 17.97 -1.70
N ASN A 29 6.34 17.68 -0.78
CA ASN A 29 7.40 16.68 -0.96
C ASN A 29 6.94 15.29 -0.45
N ALA A 30 7.74 14.25 -0.66
CA ALA A 30 7.40 12.90 -0.19
C ALA A 30 7.10 12.85 1.32
N LYS A 31 7.82 13.63 2.15
CA LYS A 31 7.56 13.68 3.60
C LYS A 31 6.18 14.26 3.94
N THR A 32 5.69 15.19 3.12
CA THR A 32 4.33 15.73 3.28
C THR A 32 3.28 14.64 3.03
N TRP A 33 3.46 13.86 1.96
CA TRP A 33 2.57 12.74 1.63
C TRP A 33 2.67 11.59 2.63
N GLU A 34 3.86 11.31 3.18
CA GLU A 34 4.06 10.36 4.27
C GLU A 34 3.22 10.71 5.51
N ILE A 35 3.16 11.99 5.90
CA ILE A 35 2.35 12.43 7.03
C ILE A 35 0.85 12.15 6.81
N PHE A 36 0.34 12.39 5.60
CA PHE A 36 -1.06 12.07 5.29
C PHE A 36 -1.30 10.58 5.18
N MET A 37 -0.34 9.84 4.61
CA MET A 37 -0.37 8.38 4.55
C MET A 37 -0.49 7.79 5.96
N ASP A 38 0.36 8.17 6.90
CA ASP A 38 0.32 7.70 8.29
C ASP A 38 -1.06 7.93 8.93
N TYR A 39 -1.64 9.11 8.71
CA TYR A 39 -2.99 9.43 9.19
C TYR A 39 -4.05 8.52 8.55
N TYR A 40 -3.99 8.33 7.24
CA TYR A 40 -4.98 7.52 6.53
C TYR A 40 -4.87 6.03 6.86
N VAL A 41 -3.65 5.51 7.04
CA VAL A 41 -3.41 4.16 7.53
C VAL A 41 -4.04 3.99 8.91
N LYS A 42 -3.79 4.91 9.84
CA LYS A 42 -4.36 4.83 11.21
C LYS A 42 -5.88 4.95 11.25
N SER A 43 -6.46 5.77 10.38
CA SER A 43 -7.93 5.92 10.27
C SER A 43 -8.60 4.80 9.46
N GLY A 44 -7.83 3.88 8.87
CA GLY A 44 -8.35 2.84 7.99
C GLY A 44 -8.85 3.37 6.65
N ALA A 45 -8.51 4.60 6.25
CA ALA A 45 -8.86 5.21 4.98
C ALA A 45 -7.93 4.71 3.85
N THR A 46 -8.04 3.41 3.53
CA THR A 46 -7.12 2.67 2.65
C THR A 46 -6.94 3.29 1.25
N ALA A 47 -8.01 3.80 0.63
CA ALA A 47 -7.93 4.43 -0.69
C ALA A 47 -7.08 5.72 -0.68
N GLN A 48 -7.30 6.59 0.31
CA GLN A 48 -6.53 7.82 0.46
C GLN A 48 -5.07 7.53 0.87
N ALA A 49 -4.84 6.48 1.66
CA ALA A 49 -3.49 6.02 1.97
C ALA A 49 -2.74 5.61 0.70
N LEU A 50 -3.36 4.81 -0.19
CA LEU A 50 -2.77 4.41 -1.47
C LEU A 50 -2.45 5.61 -2.37
N GLU A 51 -3.34 6.59 -2.44
CA GLU A 51 -3.08 7.82 -3.19
C GLU A 51 -1.83 8.53 -2.66
N CYS A 52 -1.70 8.65 -1.34
CA CYS A 52 -0.53 9.27 -0.72
C CYS A 52 0.76 8.49 -1.01
N ILE A 53 0.72 7.16 -0.94
CA ILE A 53 1.86 6.29 -1.27
C ILE A 53 2.27 6.49 -2.73
N SER A 54 1.32 6.43 -3.66
CA SER A 54 1.58 6.62 -5.09
C SER A 54 2.25 7.97 -5.37
N LYS A 55 1.75 9.06 -4.76
CA LYS A 55 2.33 10.39 -4.89
C LYS A 55 3.73 10.46 -4.28
N ALA A 56 3.94 9.91 -3.09
CA ALA A 56 5.24 9.93 -2.41
C ALA A 56 6.30 9.14 -3.18
N VAL A 57 5.96 7.93 -3.68
CA VAL A 57 6.83 7.10 -4.52
C VAL A 57 7.21 7.83 -5.81
N SER A 58 6.24 8.46 -6.47
CA SER A 58 6.48 9.22 -7.72
C SER A 58 7.36 10.46 -7.53
N ILE A 59 7.32 11.08 -6.34
CA ILE A 59 8.17 12.25 -6.03
C ILE A 59 9.58 11.81 -5.65
N GLY A 60 9.71 10.67 -4.96
CA GLY A 60 10.98 10.20 -4.43
C GLY A 60 11.47 11.04 -3.23
N LYS A 61 12.65 10.69 -2.75
CA LYS A 61 13.35 11.39 -1.66
C LYS A 61 14.06 12.63 -2.22
N GLY A 62 14.31 13.60 -1.34
CA GLY A 62 14.99 14.85 -1.70
C GLY A 62 16.45 14.68 -2.14
N ASP A 63 17.05 13.52 -1.86
CA ASP A 63 18.40 13.12 -2.27
C ASP A 63 18.42 12.39 -3.64
N GLY A 64 17.27 12.29 -4.33
CA GLY A 64 17.12 11.54 -5.58
C GLY A 64 16.87 10.05 -5.38
N GLY A 65 16.81 9.56 -4.13
CA GLY A 65 16.49 8.17 -3.83
C GLY A 65 15.01 7.82 -3.99
N LYS A 66 14.72 6.53 -4.10
CA LYS A 66 13.34 6.01 -4.05
C LYS A 66 12.76 6.21 -2.64
N TRP A 67 11.54 6.72 -2.55
CA TRP A 67 10.79 6.77 -1.29
C TRP A 67 9.89 5.54 -1.19
N LEU A 68 9.84 4.91 -0.02
CA LEU A 68 8.95 3.79 0.27
C LEU A 68 8.30 3.97 1.65
N PRO A 69 7.07 3.47 1.85
CA PRO A 69 6.44 3.41 3.16
C PRO A 69 7.24 2.53 4.14
N SER A 70 7.03 2.74 5.43
CA SER A 70 7.58 1.85 6.46
C SER A 70 6.93 0.47 6.41
N GLN A 71 7.64 -0.56 6.86
CA GLN A 71 7.11 -1.93 6.94
C GLN A 71 5.83 -2.01 7.80
N GLU A 72 5.76 -1.22 8.87
CA GLU A 72 4.57 -1.11 9.72
C GLU A 72 3.34 -0.60 8.94
N ALA A 73 3.52 0.44 8.13
CA ALA A 73 2.44 0.99 7.31
C ALA A 73 1.97 -0.03 6.24
N ILE A 74 2.91 -0.76 5.64
CA ILE A 74 2.63 -1.83 4.67
C ILE A 74 1.81 -2.94 5.34
N SER A 75 2.29 -3.48 6.45
CA SER A 75 1.63 -4.57 7.17
C SER A 75 0.23 -4.16 7.63
N THR A 76 0.07 -2.94 8.14
CA THR A 76 -1.23 -2.39 8.54
C THR A 76 -2.20 -2.28 7.37
N LEU A 77 -1.75 -1.75 6.22
CA LEU A 77 -2.59 -1.65 5.02
C LEU A 77 -3.01 -3.02 4.49
N MET A 78 -2.07 -3.98 4.44
CA MET A 78 -2.34 -5.35 4.00
C MET A 78 -3.40 -6.02 4.88
N SER A 79 -3.27 -5.89 6.22
CA SER A 79 -4.29 -6.36 7.15
C SER A 79 -5.66 -5.68 6.93
N GLN A 80 -5.67 -4.37 6.66
CA GLN A 80 -6.91 -3.65 6.37
C GLN A 80 -7.55 -4.08 5.07
N PHE A 81 -6.78 -4.35 4.01
CA PHE A 81 -7.30 -4.88 2.75
C PHE A 81 -7.90 -6.27 2.95
N GLU A 82 -7.24 -7.14 3.72
CA GLU A 82 -7.72 -8.48 4.05
C GLU A 82 -9.06 -8.43 4.78
N VAL A 83 -9.17 -7.64 5.85
CA VAL A 83 -10.42 -7.47 6.63
C VAL A 83 -11.54 -6.87 5.77
N LYS A 84 -11.21 -5.90 4.92
CA LYS A 84 -12.19 -5.27 4.01
C LYS A 84 -12.48 -6.10 2.77
N LYS A 85 -11.78 -7.21 2.55
CA LYS A 85 -11.86 -8.03 1.33
C LYS A 85 -11.54 -7.23 0.06
N ASP A 86 -10.73 -6.19 0.20
CA ASP A 86 -10.40 -5.24 -0.86
C ASP A 86 -9.19 -5.73 -1.66
N VAL A 87 -9.48 -6.68 -2.56
CA VAL A 87 -8.50 -7.24 -3.49
C VAL A 87 -7.87 -6.16 -4.37
N ASN A 88 -8.66 -5.18 -4.83
CA ASN A 88 -8.17 -4.15 -5.74
C ASN A 88 -7.17 -3.23 -5.03
N GLY A 89 -7.43 -2.88 -3.78
CA GLY A 89 -6.50 -2.11 -2.95
C GLY A 89 -5.18 -2.84 -2.72
N ALA A 90 -5.24 -4.14 -2.40
CA ALA A 90 -4.05 -4.96 -2.21
C ALA A 90 -3.21 -5.11 -3.50
N GLU A 91 -3.86 -5.32 -4.66
CA GLU A 91 -3.18 -5.38 -5.95
C GLU A 91 -2.53 -4.04 -6.32
N ASN A 92 -3.22 -2.92 -6.11
CA ASN A 92 -2.69 -1.59 -6.40
C ASN A 92 -1.46 -1.28 -5.54
N LEU A 93 -1.46 -1.65 -4.25
CA LEU A 93 -0.28 -1.51 -3.40
C LEU A 93 0.92 -2.27 -3.97
N LEU A 94 0.70 -3.51 -4.44
CA LEU A 94 1.73 -4.34 -5.03
C LEU A 94 2.28 -3.72 -6.33
N GLU A 95 1.41 -3.21 -7.20
CA GLU A 95 1.83 -2.52 -8.43
C GLU A 95 2.66 -1.26 -8.15
N ILE A 96 2.30 -0.49 -7.11
CA ILE A 96 3.08 0.68 -6.71
C ILE A 96 4.48 0.27 -6.28
N PHE A 97 4.64 -0.82 -5.52
CA PHE A 97 5.96 -1.32 -5.14
C PHE A 97 6.76 -1.85 -6.32
N LYS A 98 6.15 -2.58 -7.25
CA LYS A 98 6.85 -3.02 -8.47
C LYS A 98 7.40 -1.87 -9.31
N LYS A 99 6.72 -0.73 -9.33
CA LYS A 99 7.19 0.48 -10.02
C LYS A 99 8.22 1.24 -9.19
N GLY A 100 8.10 1.17 -7.86
CA GLY A 100 8.92 1.90 -6.91
C GLY A 100 10.21 1.20 -6.48
N THR A 101 10.34 -0.12 -6.65
CA THR A 101 11.46 -0.95 -6.18
C THR A 101 11.97 -1.86 -7.28
N ASP A 102 13.29 -2.06 -7.34
CA ASP A 102 13.87 -3.13 -8.16
C ASP A 102 13.97 -4.45 -7.37
N ASP A 103 13.74 -4.38 -6.06
CA ASP A 103 13.77 -5.52 -5.15
C ASP A 103 12.50 -6.36 -5.23
N SER A 104 12.70 -7.68 -5.03
CA SER A 104 11.62 -8.64 -4.86
C SER A 104 10.72 -8.22 -3.69
N ILE A 105 9.42 -8.15 -3.96
CA ILE A 105 8.41 -7.91 -2.94
C ILE A 105 8.37 -9.15 -2.03
N GLY A 106 8.55 -8.93 -0.73
CA GLY A 106 8.64 -10.01 0.26
C GLY A 106 7.42 -10.92 0.29
N ALA A 107 7.63 -12.16 0.72
CA ALA A 107 6.60 -13.20 0.79
C ALA A 107 5.37 -12.77 1.60
N GLU A 108 5.56 -12.03 2.69
CA GLU A 108 4.48 -11.57 3.57
C GLU A 108 3.36 -10.80 2.82
N ILE A 109 3.75 -9.94 1.86
CA ILE A 109 2.80 -9.14 1.08
C ILE A 109 2.01 -10.05 0.14
N PHE A 110 2.66 -11.03 -0.50
CA PHE A 110 1.98 -11.99 -1.34
C PHE A 110 1.08 -12.95 -0.54
N GLU A 111 1.49 -13.35 0.65
CA GLU A 111 0.68 -14.18 1.54
C GLU A 111 -0.59 -13.45 1.98
N SER A 112 -0.49 -12.17 2.36
CA SER A 112 -1.66 -11.36 2.70
C SER A 112 -2.54 -11.07 1.46
N LEU A 113 -1.95 -10.90 0.27
CA LEU A 113 -2.71 -10.81 -0.98
C LEU A 113 -3.57 -12.06 -1.20
N VAL A 114 -2.96 -13.25 -1.10
CA VAL A 114 -3.67 -14.53 -1.23
C VAL A 114 -4.79 -14.66 -0.19
N ARG A 115 -4.52 -14.29 1.06
CA ARG A 115 -5.54 -14.25 2.12
C ARG A 115 -6.69 -13.30 1.79
N THR A 116 -6.39 -12.14 1.21
CA THR A 116 -7.39 -11.15 0.77
C THR A 116 -8.28 -11.72 -0.35
N TYR A 117 -7.70 -12.40 -1.34
CA TYR A 117 -8.47 -13.10 -2.38
C TYR A 117 -9.39 -14.17 -1.79
N ALA A 118 -8.88 -14.98 -0.88
CA ALA A 118 -9.65 -16.03 -0.21
C ALA A 118 -10.79 -15.44 0.62
N ALA A 119 -10.53 -14.39 1.40
CA ALA A 119 -11.53 -13.70 2.20
C ALA A 119 -12.64 -13.06 1.33
N ALA A 120 -12.27 -12.58 0.14
CA ALA A 120 -13.20 -12.04 -0.86
C ALA A 120 -13.95 -13.11 -1.66
N GLY A 121 -13.59 -14.40 -1.54
CA GLY A 121 -14.16 -15.48 -2.32
C GLY A 121 -13.88 -15.37 -3.83
N LYS A 122 -12.82 -14.64 -4.21
CA LYS A 122 -12.47 -14.43 -5.63
C LYS A 122 -11.45 -15.45 -6.07
N SER A 123 -11.72 -16.17 -7.16
CA SER A 123 -10.73 -17.05 -7.79
C SER A 123 -9.63 -16.24 -8.49
N HIS A 124 -8.41 -16.80 -8.50
CA HIS A 124 -7.30 -16.28 -9.31
C HIS A 124 -6.46 -17.45 -9.84
N PRO A 125 -6.85 -18.07 -10.98
CA PRO A 125 -6.21 -19.30 -11.49
C PRO A 125 -4.71 -19.17 -11.74
N ALA A 126 -4.24 -17.98 -12.15
CA ALA A 126 -2.83 -17.72 -12.43
C ALA A 126 -1.98 -17.36 -11.20
N MET A 127 -2.53 -17.37 -9.97
CA MET A 127 -1.82 -16.87 -8.78
C MET A 127 -0.57 -17.72 -8.48
N ARG A 128 -0.65 -19.04 -8.66
CA ARG A 128 0.49 -19.95 -8.50
C ARG A 128 1.62 -19.64 -9.49
N GLN A 129 1.29 -19.34 -10.74
CA GLN A 129 2.28 -18.98 -11.74
C GLN A 129 2.93 -17.63 -11.42
N ARG A 130 2.13 -16.66 -10.95
CA ARG A 130 2.62 -15.36 -10.51
C ARG A 130 3.63 -15.49 -9.37
N LEU A 131 3.32 -16.25 -8.31
CA LEU A 131 4.25 -16.47 -7.19
C LEU A 131 5.56 -17.12 -7.65
N LYS A 132 5.50 -18.07 -8.60
CA LYS A 132 6.69 -18.70 -9.20
C LYS A 132 7.54 -17.70 -10.00
N MET A 133 6.91 -16.84 -10.80
CA MET A 133 7.62 -15.81 -11.59
C MET A 133 8.33 -14.80 -10.71
N GLU A 134 7.72 -14.45 -9.57
CA GLU A 134 8.29 -13.53 -8.58
C GLU A 134 9.30 -14.22 -7.65
N LYS A 135 9.52 -15.53 -7.80
CA LYS A 135 10.39 -16.37 -6.95
C LYS A 135 10.04 -16.29 -5.46
N VAL A 136 8.75 -16.20 -5.16
CA VAL A 136 8.23 -16.08 -3.80
C VAL A 136 7.79 -17.44 -3.29
N GLU A 137 8.41 -17.90 -2.22
CA GLU A 137 7.97 -19.05 -1.45
C GLU A 137 7.02 -18.60 -0.34
N VAL A 138 5.81 -19.17 -0.31
CA VAL A 138 4.78 -18.86 0.69
C VAL A 138 4.58 -20.03 1.65
N ASN A 139 4.15 -19.72 2.87
CA ASN A 139 3.91 -20.70 3.93
C ASN A 139 2.82 -21.73 3.59
N GLU A 140 2.77 -22.82 4.36
CA GLU A 140 1.85 -23.94 4.13
C GLU A 140 0.37 -23.51 4.20
N ALA A 141 0.02 -22.58 5.10
CA ALA A 141 -1.35 -22.07 5.20
C ALA A 141 -1.78 -21.35 3.91
N THR A 142 -0.89 -20.55 3.34
CA THR A 142 -1.11 -19.85 2.07
C THR A 142 -1.17 -20.83 0.91
N GLN A 143 -0.37 -21.90 0.91
CA GLN A 143 -0.46 -22.97 -0.09
C GLN A 143 -1.83 -23.64 -0.13
N LYS A 144 -2.43 -23.91 1.04
CA LYS A 144 -3.80 -24.47 1.14
C LYS A 144 -4.85 -23.50 0.59
N LEU A 145 -4.70 -22.21 0.84
CA LEU A 145 -5.59 -21.19 0.26
C LEU A 145 -5.46 -21.11 -1.26
N LEU A 146 -4.24 -21.24 -1.80
CA LEU A 146 -4.02 -21.30 -3.24
C LEU A 146 -4.71 -22.50 -3.90
N ASP A 147 -4.79 -23.66 -3.24
CA ASP A 147 -5.54 -24.81 -3.75
C ASP A 147 -7.04 -24.56 -3.84
N ALA A 148 -7.59 -23.71 -2.98
CA ALA A 148 -8.98 -23.29 -3.07
C ALA A 148 -9.19 -22.23 -4.15
N LEU A 149 -8.25 -21.27 -4.27
CA LEU A 149 -8.33 -20.13 -5.19
C LEU A 149 -8.08 -20.49 -6.66
N CYS A 150 -7.29 -21.54 -6.92
CA CYS A 150 -6.90 -21.94 -8.28
C CYS A 150 -7.69 -23.14 -8.83
N ARG A 151 -8.70 -23.66 -8.11
CA ARG A 151 -9.63 -24.62 -8.73
C ARG A 151 -10.45 -23.89 -9.79
N GLN A 152 -10.31 -24.33 -11.04
CA GLN A 152 -11.32 -24.07 -12.05
C GLN A 152 -12.54 -24.92 -11.69
N GLU A 153 -13.73 -24.33 -11.68
CA GLU A 153 -14.98 -25.10 -11.72
C GLU A 153 -15.01 -26.03 -12.94
#